data_AF-A0A8T3ZXD4-F1
#
_entry.id   AF-A0A8T3ZXD4-F1
#
_cell.length_a   1.000
_cell.length_b   1.000
_cell.length_c   1.000
_cell.angle_alpha   90.00
_cell.angle_beta   90.00
_cell.angle_gamma   90.00
#
_symmetry.space_group_name_H-M   'P 1'
#
loop_
_entity.id
_entity.type
_entity.pdbx_description
1 polymer ?
#
loop_
_entity_poly.entity_id
_entity_poly.type
_entity_poly.pdbx_seq_one_letter_code
_entity_poly.pdbx_strand_id
1 'polypeptide(L)'
;MKKTLVLFAIALCFLSLAKAISSAAALEATRPYLEERGEEATLSQYNPVEMDFFKYWFVYFSPVGYPQTKNLVLVISDESGAIVTDEAKLTSLILLDYKLDDIIEQTIKRGKASFTDLKIVFDDVRTKISSAESGLSSIISQVESKNYQLGFASLEETLANLRDASDDLSYFIEDGIALEQDFMNDPSATGLDDLFLRYNETITRGIMFMGLVEKYHQLIDSKRTQVIGSKNISYEDKTKIVDSLAAIRSIGVDSSFKNKVLLPVANGVSTRLRRSDAEVNDTVKSILFRKTRKDALNIYDREKQAVQAIVENEVYYTACAIDLRELKQKWKDFYLLIGKGSHEAYVSAIENSTEIDRLLESINSRYKVCLEGKPMPPTPPFDFGPILLVLAALGIGYTAYWYFKKKREEAEEL
;
A
#
# COMPACT_ATOMS: atom_id res chain seq x y z
N MET A 1 15.43 47.73 -11.09
CA MET A 1 14.86 47.09 -9.88
C MET A 1 13.60 46.24 -10.10
N LYS A 2 12.81 46.41 -11.18
CA LYS A 2 11.58 45.59 -11.38
C LYS A 2 11.83 44.15 -11.91
N LYS A 3 12.95 43.89 -12.62
CA LYS A 3 13.26 42.55 -13.16
C LYS A 3 13.79 41.55 -12.11
N THR A 4 14.48 42.04 -11.08
CA THR A 4 14.98 41.20 -9.96
C THR A 4 13.86 40.76 -9.01
N LEU A 5 12.82 41.57 -8.86
CA LEU A 5 11.67 41.25 -7.99
C LEU A 5 10.76 40.17 -8.62
N VAL A 6 10.67 40.13 -9.95
CA VAL A 6 9.95 39.07 -10.70
C VAL A 6 10.73 37.75 -10.69
N LEU A 7 12.06 37.78 -10.85
CA LEU A 7 12.90 36.59 -10.72
C LEU A 7 12.91 36.01 -9.29
N PHE A 8 12.85 36.86 -8.27
CA PHE A 8 12.75 36.43 -6.87
C PHE A 8 11.34 35.87 -6.55
N ALA A 9 10.28 36.45 -7.11
CA ALA A 9 8.92 35.91 -6.99
C ALA A 9 8.75 34.56 -7.71
N ILE A 10 9.37 34.40 -8.90
CA ILE A 10 9.39 33.12 -9.62
C ILE A 10 10.22 32.09 -8.82
N ALA A 11 11.39 32.48 -8.28
CA ALA A 11 12.19 31.60 -7.42
C ALA A 11 11.49 31.22 -6.09
N LEU A 12 10.69 32.11 -5.51
CA LEU A 12 9.83 31.82 -4.35
C LEU A 12 8.65 30.90 -4.70
N CYS A 13 8.07 31.02 -5.90
CA CYS A 13 7.08 30.07 -6.40
C CYS A 13 7.67 28.68 -6.69
N PHE A 14 8.95 28.59 -7.07
CA PHE A 14 9.66 27.31 -7.19
C PHE A 14 10.07 26.70 -5.84
N LEU A 15 10.22 27.51 -4.78
CA LEU A 15 10.47 27.04 -3.41
C LEU A 15 9.20 26.62 -2.66
N SER A 16 8.01 26.98 -3.17
CA SER A 16 6.70 26.52 -2.67
C SER A 16 6.16 25.30 -3.42
N LEU A 17 6.93 24.70 -4.33
CA LEU A 17 6.69 23.31 -4.73
C LEU A 17 6.90 22.48 -3.47
N ALA A 18 5.80 21.96 -2.91
CA ALA A 18 5.80 21.13 -1.72
C ALA A 18 6.94 20.12 -1.82
N LYS A 19 7.96 20.25 -0.95
CA LYS A 19 8.99 19.22 -0.86
C LYS A 19 8.29 17.93 -0.47
N ALA A 20 8.37 16.93 -1.34
CA ALA A 20 8.02 15.55 -1.04
C ALA A 20 8.47 15.21 0.39
N ILE A 21 7.54 14.72 1.21
CA ILE A 21 7.86 14.38 2.59
C ILE A 21 8.80 13.17 2.63
N SER A 22 9.64 13.11 3.65
CA SER A 22 10.49 11.92 3.83
C SER A 22 9.66 10.74 4.34
N SER A 23 10.17 9.52 4.15
CA SER A 23 9.61 8.30 4.74
C SER A 23 9.44 8.39 6.26
N ALA A 24 10.40 9.04 6.94
CA ALA A 24 10.33 9.31 8.38
C ALA A 24 9.20 10.28 8.73
N ALA A 25 8.98 11.32 7.91
CA ALA A 25 7.87 12.25 8.10
C ALA A 25 6.51 11.58 7.85
N ALA A 26 6.41 10.68 6.87
CA ALA A 26 5.20 9.89 6.62
C ALA A 26 4.85 9.01 7.82
N LEU A 27 5.83 8.30 8.38
CA LEU A 27 5.66 7.52 9.61
C LEU A 27 5.26 8.40 10.80
N GLU A 28 5.93 9.54 10.98
CA GLU A 28 5.61 10.49 12.06
C GLU A 28 4.17 11.00 11.98
N ALA A 29 3.69 11.33 10.77
CA ALA A 29 2.34 11.79 10.53
C ALA A 29 1.26 10.78 10.96
N THR A 30 1.60 9.49 10.97
CA THR A 30 0.68 8.42 11.39
C THR A 30 0.73 8.09 12.89
N ARG A 31 1.76 8.53 13.62
CA ARG A 31 1.89 8.23 15.06
C ARG A 31 0.67 8.57 15.91
N PRO A 32 -0.05 9.68 15.69
CA PRO A 32 -1.23 10.00 16.48
C PRO A 32 -2.37 8.97 16.37
N TYR A 33 -2.32 8.09 15.38
CA TYR A 33 -3.34 7.10 15.10
C TYR A 33 -2.95 5.68 15.57
N LEU A 34 -1.70 5.48 16.01
CA LEU A 34 -1.27 4.23 16.64
C LEU A 34 -2.01 4.07 17.96
N GLU A 35 -2.55 2.89 18.23
CA GLU A 35 -3.03 2.60 19.57
C GLU A 35 -1.83 2.48 20.52
N GLU A 36 -1.86 3.22 21.63
CA GLU A 36 -0.73 3.44 22.55
C GLU A 36 -0.08 2.16 23.11
N ARG A 37 -0.71 0.99 22.95
CA ARG A 37 -0.14 -0.30 23.34
C ARG A 37 -0.40 -1.36 22.28
N GLY A 38 0.68 -1.83 21.65
CA GLY A 38 0.67 -3.08 20.92
C GLY A 38 0.59 -2.98 19.40
N GLU A 39 0.72 -1.79 18.80
CA GLU A 39 0.85 -1.63 17.34
C GLU A 39 2.23 -1.06 16.95
N GLU A 40 2.77 -1.51 15.82
CA GLU A 40 3.94 -0.97 15.14
C GLU A 40 3.54 -0.44 13.77
N ALA A 41 4.11 0.69 13.36
CA ALA A 41 3.92 1.25 12.04
C ALA A 41 5.10 0.91 11.12
N THR A 42 4.82 0.37 9.94
CA THR A 42 5.81 0.11 8.90
C THR A 42 5.36 0.71 7.57
N LEU A 43 6.32 1.00 6.68
CA LEU A 43 6.01 1.47 5.33
C LEU A 43 5.88 0.27 4.40
N SER A 44 4.94 0.37 3.46
CA SER A 44 4.94 -0.48 2.28
C SER A 44 6.28 -0.38 1.54
N GLN A 45 6.76 -1.51 1.03
CA GLN A 45 8.00 -1.61 0.26
C GLN A 45 7.94 -0.88 -1.08
N TYR A 46 6.73 -0.54 -1.55
CA TYR A 46 6.49 0.15 -2.82
C TYR A 46 6.33 1.65 -2.67
N ASN A 47 6.61 2.20 -1.49
CA ASN A 47 6.38 3.62 -1.24
C ASN A 47 7.51 4.52 -1.78
N PRO A 48 7.16 5.74 -2.23
CA PRO A 48 5.79 6.22 -2.46
C PRO A 48 5.22 5.72 -3.80
N VAL A 49 3.89 5.56 -3.89
CA VAL A 49 3.20 5.17 -5.13
C VAL A 49 2.52 6.37 -5.76
N GLU A 50 2.68 6.54 -7.08
CA GLU A 50 2.03 7.58 -7.86
C GLU A 50 0.59 7.20 -8.29
N MET A 51 -0.35 8.13 -8.13
CA MET A 51 -1.72 8.05 -8.66
C MET A 51 -2.26 9.45 -9.00
N ASP A 52 -2.69 9.64 -10.25
CA ASP A 52 -3.16 10.93 -10.78
C ASP A 52 -2.13 12.07 -10.64
N PHE A 53 -0.86 11.79 -10.93
CA PHE A 53 0.29 12.71 -10.78
C PHE A 53 0.65 13.10 -9.34
N PHE A 54 0.01 12.49 -8.35
CA PHE A 54 0.31 12.69 -6.93
C PHE A 54 0.93 11.43 -6.34
N LYS A 55 1.86 11.59 -5.40
CA LYS A 55 2.50 10.48 -4.70
C LYS A 55 1.89 10.25 -3.32
N TYR A 56 1.81 8.98 -2.92
CA TYR A 56 1.19 8.55 -1.68
C TYR A 56 2.03 7.51 -0.95
N TRP A 57 2.06 7.62 0.38
CA TRP A 57 2.71 6.67 1.27
C TRP A 57 1.66 5.79 1.95
N PHE A 58 1.83 4.47 1.85
CA PHE A 58 1.04 3.48 2.57
C PHE A 58 1.76 3.05 3.85
N VAL A 59 1.16 3.33 5.00
CA VAL A 59 1.70 2.96 6.31
C VAL A 59 0.84 1.84 6.90
N TYR A 60 1.43 0.67 7.12
CA TYR A 60 0.78 -0.48 7.71
C TYR A 60 0.96 -0.51 9.21
N PHE A 61 -0.13 -0.79 9.91
CA PHE A 61 -0.14 -0.97 11.35
C PHE A 61 -0.31 -2.45 11.65
N SER A 62 0.61 -3.00 12.43
CA SER A 62 0.68 -4.42 12.76
C SER A 62 0.79 -4.60 14.27
N PRO A 63 0.23 -5.67 14.87
CA PRO A 63 0.49 -6.00 16.27
C PRO A 63 1.98 -6.20 16.55
N VAL A 64 2.44 -5.71 17.71
CA VAL A 64 3.82 -5.95 18.20
C VAL A 64 4.08 -7.45 18.27
N GLY A 65 5.19 -7.89 17.67
CA GLY A 65 5.57 -9.30 17.57
C GLY A 65 4.91 -10.07 16.42
N TYR A 66 3.97 -9.46 15.69
CA TYR A 66 3.32 -10.02 14.50
C TYR A 66 3.38 -9.02 13.32
N PRO A 67 4.58 -8.65 12.85
CA PRO A 67 4.73 -7.64 11.79
C PRO A 67 4.10 -8.06 10.45
N GLN A 68 3.86 -9.37 10.28
CA GLN A 68 3.26 -9.97 9.08
C GLN A 68 1.73 -9.86 9.05
N THR A 69 1.09 -9.42 10.13
CA THR A 69 -0.37 -9.24 10.19
C THR A 69 -0.71 -7.76 10.12
N LYS A 70 -1.56 -7.40 9.15
CA LYS A 70 -2.03 -6.04 8.93
C LYS A 70 -3.36 -5.84 9.63
N ASN A 71 -3.42 -4.87 10.54
CA ASN A 71 -4.65 -4.46 11.21
C ASN A 71 -5.28 -3.21 10.56
N LEU A 72 -4.45 -2.30 10.07
CA LEU A 72 -4.87 -1.07 9.42
C LEU A 72 -3.81 -0.62 8.41
N VAL A 73 -4.26 0.10 7.38
CA VAL A 73 -3.39 0.88 6.49
C VAL A 73 -3.82 2.33 6.54
N LEU A 74 -2.87 3.25 6.68
CA LEU A 74 -3.11 4.68 6.50
C LEU A 74 -2.41 5.17 5.24
N VAL A 75 -3.04 6.09 4.54
CA VAL A 75 -2.50 6.66 3.30
C VAL A 75 -2.16 8.13 3.54
N ILE A 76 -0.92 8.52 3.24
CA ILE A 76 -0.38 9.86 3.45
C ILE A 76 -0.06 10.49 2.10
N SER A 77 -0.53 11.71 1.88
CA SER A 77 -0.16 12.50 0.71
C SER A 77 1.30 12.93 0.82
N ASP A 78 2.10 12.65 -0.21
CA ASP A 78 3.52 13.01 -0.27
C ASP A 78 3.74 14.54 -0.26
N GLU A 79 2.81 15.29 -0.84
CA GLU A 79 2.91 16.75 -0.93
C GLU A 79 2.55 17.44 0.39
N SER A 80 1.48 16.99 1.06
CA SER A 80 0.95 17.67 2.25
C SER A 80 1.41 17.06 3.57
N GLY A 81 1.85 15.80 3.55
CA GLY A 81 2.05 14.99 4.74
C GLY A 81 0.79 14.70 5.54
N ALA A 82 -0.39 15.03 5.01
CA ALA A 82 -1.67 14.75 5.65
C ALA A 82 -2.20 13.36 5.27
N ILE A 83 -2.99 12.77 6.16
CA ILE A 83 -3.77 11.57 5.86
C ILE A 83 -4.81 11.89 4.79
N VAL A 84 -4.95 11.00 3.81
CA VAL A 84 -5.98 11.05 2.78
C VAL A 84 -7.32 10.67 3.40
N THR A 85 -8.33 11.52 3.20
CA THR A 85 -9.63 11.41 3.89
C THR A 85 -10.82 11.56 2.96
N ASP A 86 -10.58 11.97 1.72
CA ASP A 86 -11.58 11.88 0.66
C ASP A 86 -11.91 10.41 0.39
N GLU A 87 -13.16 10.02 0.61
CA GLU A 87 -13.58 8.62 0.59
C GLU A 87 -13.34 7.99 -0.78
N ALA A 88 -13.69 8.69 -1.87
CA ALA A 88 -13.52 8.17 -3.23
C ALA A 88 -12.04 7.96 -3.58
N LYS A 89 -11.19 8.94 -3.29
CA LYS A 89 -9.74 8.84 -3.51
C LYS A 89 -9.13 7.75 -2.63
N LEU A 90 -9.57 7.63 -1.37
CA LEU A 90 -9.11 6.61 -0.45
C LEU A 90 -9.52 5.21 -0.94
N THR A 91 -10.73 5.00 -1.43
CA THR A 91 -11.16 3.74 -2.07
C THR A 91 -10.22 3.35 -3.20
N SER A 92 -9.88 4.27 -4.11
CA SER A 92 -8.94 3.99 -5.21
C SER A 92 -7.54 3.63 -4.71
N LEU A 93 -7.02 4.35 -3.72
CA LEU A 93 -5.69 4.09 -3.14
C LEU A 93 -5.65 2.75 -2.39
N ILE A 94 -6.69 2.43 -1.63
CA ILE A 94 -6.78 1.15 -0.92
C ILE A 94 -7.00 -0.02 -1.88
N LEU A 95 -7.69 0.17 -3.01
CA LEU A 95 -7.75 -0.85 -4.05
C LEU A 95 -6.38 -1.10 -4.70
N LEU A 96 -5.58 -0.04 -4.88
CA LEU A 96 -4.20 -0.15 -5.36
C LEU A 96 -3.34 -0.95 -4.38
N ASP A 97 -3.43 -0.61 -3.10
CA ASP A 97 -2.76 -1.32 -1.99
C ASP A 97 -3.15 -2.80 -1.92
N TYR A 98 -4.46 -3.08 -2.08
CA TYR A 98 -5.01 -4.43 -2.12
C TYR A 98 -4.43 -5.27 -3.26
N LYS A 99 -4.32 -4.70 -4.47
CA LYS A 99 -3.70 -5.40 -5.61
C LYS A 99 -2.22 -5.73 -5.33
N LEU A 100 -1.47 -4.80 -4.74
CA LEU A 100 -0.05 -4.97 -4.42
C LEU A 100 0.17 -6.02 -3.35
N ASP A 101 -0.43 -5.83 -2.18
CA ASP A 101 -0.18 -6.71 -1.04
C ASP A 101 -0.94 -8.03 -1.21
N ASP A 102 -2.28 -8.00 -1.24
CA ASP A 102 -3.08 -9.22 -1.18
C ASP A 102 -3.01 -10.08 -2.44
N ILE A 103 -2.84 -9.47 -3.62
CA ILE A 103 -2.78 -10.23 -4.87
C ILE A 103 -1.35 -10.54 -5.27
N ILE A 104 -0.50 -9.53 -5.49
CA ILE A 104 0.86 -9.77 -5.98
C ILE A 104 1.71 -10.45 -4.90
N GLU A 105 1.87 -9.86 -3.72
CA GLU A 105 2.75 -10.42 -2.68
C GLU A 105 2.17 -11.69 -2.06
N GLN A 106 0.93 -11.64 -1.56
CA GLN A 106 0.35 -12.73 -0.77
C GLN A 106 -0.16 -13.90 -1.61
N THR A 107 -0.64 -13.67 -2.83
CA THR A 107 -1.22 -14.73 -3.66
C THR A 107 -0.24 -15.23 -4.72
N ILE A 108 0.35 -14.33 -5.50
CA ILE A 108 1.23 -14.70 -6.62
C ILE A 108 2.62 -15.11 -6.14
N LYS A 109 3.33 -14.22 -5.43
CA LYS A 109 4.72 -14.47 -5.02
C LYS A 109 4.83 -15.55 -3.96
N ARG A 110 4.03 -15.50 -2.89
CA ARG A 110 3.97 -16.60 -1.91
C ARG A 110 3.49 -17.92 -2.53
N GLY A 111 2.68 -17.86 -3.59
CA GLY A 111 2.27 -19.00 -4.39
C GLY A 111 3.35 -19.59 -5.30
N LYS A 112 4.57 -19.01 -5.32
CA LYS A 112 5.69 -19.40 -6.18
C LYS A 112 5.39 -19.26 -7.67
N ALA A 113 4.62 -18.23 -8.02
CA ALA A 113 4.27 -17.87 -9.40
C ALA A 113 4.76 -16.46 -9.75
N SER A 114 5.76 -15.93 -9.04
CA SER A 114 6.46 -14.71 -9.48
C SER A 114 7.12 -14.95 -10.84
N PHE A 115 7.39 -13.90 -11.62
CA PHE A 115 8.07 -14.10 -12.91
C PHE A 115 9.45 -14.75 -12.74
N THR A 116 10.17 -14.42 -11.66
CA THR A 116 11.46 -15.04 -11.35
C THR A 116 11.32 -16.54 -11.03
N ASP A 117 10.32 -16.92 -10.23
CA ASP A 117 10.06 -18.34 -9.93
C ASP A 117 9.71 -19.12 -11.21
N LEU A 118 8.85 -18.54 -12.05
CA LEU A 118 8.44 -19.15 -13.30
C LEU A 118 9.63 -19.24 -14.28
N LYS A 119 10.49 -18.23 -14.35
CA LYS A 119 11.69 -18.26 -15.21
C LYS A 119 12.57 -19.46 -14.91
N ILE A 120 12.86 -19.71 -13.63
CA ILE A 120 13.70 -20.84 -13.21
C ILE A 120 13.11 -22.17 -13.70
N VAL A 121 11.79 -22.34 -13.56
CA VAL A 121 11.08 -23.55 -14.01
C VAL A 121 11.14 -23.65 -15.53
N PHE A 122 10.82 -22.57 -16.25
CA PHE A 122 10.69 -22.61 -17.71
C PHE A 122 12.03 -22.65 -18.45
N ASP A 123 13.13 -22.17 -17.86
CA ASP A 123 14.47 -22.36 -18.41
C ASP A 123 14.88 -23.86 -18.40
N ASP A 124 14.54 -24.62 -17.35
CA ASP A 124 14.73 -26.08 -17.35
C ASP A 124 13.81 -26.77 -18.37
N VAL A 125 12.54 -26.39 -18.41
CA VAL A 125 11.55 -26.94 -19.37
C VAL A 125 12.05 -26.78 -20.82
N ARG A 126 12.51 -25.59 -21.22
CA ARG A 126 13.04 -25.33 -22.58
C ARG A 126 14.23 -26.23 -22.90
N THR A 127 15.13 -26.41 -21.93
CA THR A 127 16.29 -27.31 -22.06
C THR A 127 15.84 -28.76 -22.26
N LYS A 128 14.82 -29.21 -21.52
CA LYS A 128 14.26 -30.56 -21.64
C LYS A 128 13.48 -30.76 -22.94
N ILE A 129 12.75 -29.77 -23.42
CA ILE A 129 12.07 -29.82 -24.74
C ILE A 129 13.12 -29.98 -25.84
N SER A 130 14.19 -29.18 -25.83
CA SER A 130 15.28 -29.29 -26.82
C SER A 130 15.96 -30.67 -26.80
N SER A 131 16.13 -31.23 -25.60
CA SER A 131 16.66 -32.59 -25.42
C SER A 131 15.70 -33.65 -25.96
N ALA A 132 14.39 -33.45 -25.75
CA ALA A 132 13.35 -34.34 -26.24
C ALA A 132 13.23 -34.30 -27.77
N GLU A 133 13.41 -33.14 -28.42
CA GLU A 133 13.42 -33.03 -29.89
C GLU A 133 14.57 -33.86 -30.49
N SER A 134 15.76 -33.71 -29.93
CA SER A 134 16.95 -34.47 -30.35
C SER A 134 16.76 -35.97 -30.10
N GLY A 135 16.21 -36.34 -28.94
CA GLY A 135 15.93 -37.72 -28.58
C GLY A 135 14.87 -38.36 -29.49
N LEU A 136 13.81 -37.63 -29.82
CA LEU A 136 12.75 -38.10 -30.72
C LEU A 136 13.27 -38.35 -32.13
N SER A 137 14.09 -37.46 -32.69
CA SER A 137 14.71 -37.66 -34.01
C SER A 137 15.58 -38.94 -34.07
N SER A 138 16.33 -39.22 -33.00
CA SER A 138 17.09 -40.48 -32.85
C SER A 138 16.17 -41.71 -32.80
N ILE A 139 15.07 -41.64 -32.05
CA ILE A 139 14.07 -42.72 -31.97
C ILE A 139 13.44 -42.97 -33.34
N ILE A 140 13.04 -41.91 -34.05
CA ILE A 140 12.43 -42.01 -35.38
C ILE A 140 13.39 -42.72 -36.34
N SER A 141 14.65 -42.31 -36.39
CA SER A 141 15.67 -42.94 -37.24
C SER A 141 15.85 -44.44 -36.94
N GLN A 142 15.80 -44.81 -35.66
CA GLN A 142 15.89 -46.22 -35.23
C GLN A 142 14.63 -47.02 -35.58
N VAL A 143 13.44 -46.42 -35.55
CA VAL A 143 12.17 -47.10 -35.83
C VAL A 143 11.87 -47.17 -37.32
N GLU A 144 12.14 -46.12 -38.11
CA GLU A 144 11.86 -46.11 -39.55
C GLU A 144 12.61 -47.22 -40.30
N SER A 145 13.84 -47.51 -39.88
CA SER A 145 14.62 -48.64 -40.42
C SER A 145 14.04 -50.03 -40.10
N LYS A 146 13.10 -50.13 -39.15
CA LYS A 146 12.58 -51.39 -38.61
C LYS A 146 11.07 -51.59 -38.81
N ASN A 147 10.28 -50.52 -38.69
CA ASN A 147 8.84 -50.50 -38.87
C ASN A 147 8.34 -49.10 -39.27
N TYR A 148 8.38 -48.78 -40.56
CA TYR A 148 7.94 -47.50 -41.12
C TYR A 148 6.47 -47.14 -40.84
N GLN A 149 5.62 -48.10 -40.48
CA GLN A 149 4.19 -47.87 -40.23
C GLN A 149 3.88 -47.29 -38.86
N LEU A 150 4.84 -47.27 -37.92
CA LEU A 150 4.59 -46.86 -36.53
C LEU A 150 4.48 -45.35 -36.34
N GLY A 151 4.94 -44.54 -37.32
CA GLY A 151 4.71 -43.10 -37.53
C GLY A 151 4.73 -42.16 -36.32
N PHE A 152 5.62 -41.15 -36.30
CA PHE A 152 5.79 -40.24 -35.15
C PHE A 152 5.28 -38.80 -35.37
N ALA A 153 4.68 -38.51 -36.53
CA ALA A 153 4.26 -37.16 -36.92
C ALA A 153 3.45 -36.41 -35.84
N SER A 154 2.47 -37.05 -35.19
CA SER A 154 1.67 -36.39 -34.14
C SER A 154 2.48 -36.06 -32.88
N LEU A 155 3.52 -36.84 -32.58
CA LEU A 155 4.41 -36.57 -31.45
C LEU A 155 5.37 -35.43 -31.80
N GLU A 156 5.91 -35.41 -33.02
CA GLU A 156 6.73 -34.31 -33.56
C GLU A 156 5.96 -32.99 -33.56
N GLU A 157 4.73 -32.98 -34.09
CA GLU A 157 3.85 -31.80 -34.11
C GLU A 157 3.53 -31.32 -32.70
N THR A 158 3.23 -32.22 -31.76
CA THR A 158 2.93 -31.83 -30.37
C THR A 158 4.17 -31.29 -29.66
N LEU A 159 5.36 -31.83 -29.96
CA LEU A 159 6.61 -31.33 -29.39
C LEU A 159 7.01 -29.96 -29.97
N ALA A 160 6.79 -29.74 -31.27
CA ALA A 160 6.96 -28.42 -31.90
C ALA A 160 6.00 -27.38 -31.27
N ASN A 161 4.72 -27.72 -31.11
CA ASN A 161 3.76 -26.86 -30.43
C ASN A 161 4.15 -26.56 -28.97
N LEU A 162 4.74 -27.54 -28.27
CA LEU A 162 5.27 -27.34 -26.91
C LEU A 162 6.43 -26.36 -26.90
N ARG A 163 7.34 -26.47 -27.86
CA ARG A 163 8.45 -25.53 -28.01
C ARG A 163 7.94 -24.12 -28.27
N ASP A 164 7.06 -23.93 -29.24
CA ASP A 164 6.50 -22.62 -29.58
C ASP A 164 5.78 -22.00 -28.38
N ALA A 165 4.96 -22.78 -27.67
CA ALA A 165 4.28 -22.31 -26.46
C ALA A 165 5.25 -22.01 -25.31
N SER A 166 6.36 -22.75 -25.20
CA SER A 166 7.39 -22.49 -24.20
C SER A 166 8.19 -21.24 -24.51
N ASP A 167 8.49 -20.96 -25.77
CA ASP A 167 9.20 -19.75 -26.21
C ASP A 167 8.32 -18.52 -26.03
N ASP A 168 7.03 -18.60 -26.39
CA ASP A 168 6.04 -17.56 -26.13
C ASP A 168 5.90 -17.28 -24.63
N LEU A 169 5.72 -18.31 -23.79
CA LEU A 169 5.64 -18.12 -22.35
C LEU A 169 6.92 -17.53 -21.74
N SER A 170 8.11 -17.94 -22.25
CA SER A 170 9.38 -17.36 -21.83
C SER A 170 9.45 -15.86 -22.14
N TYR A 171 8.93 -15.42 -23.29
CA TYR A 171 8.85 -14.01 -23.63
C TYR A 171 7.99 -13.22 -22.64
N PHE A 172 6.79 -13.73 -22.30
CA PHE A 172 5.91 -13.08 -21.31
C PHE A 172 6.53 -13.04 -19.90
N ILE A 173 7.29 -14.07 -19.53
CA ILE A 173 8.02 -14.10 -18.25
C ILE A 173 9.13 -13.04 -18.24
N GLU A 174 9.95 -12.96 -19.29
CA GLU A 174 11.06 -12.00 -19.38
C GLU A 174 10.57 -10.55 -19.43
N ASP A 175 9.51 -10.29 -20.20
CA ASP A 175 8.85 -8.98 -20.21
C ASP A 175 8.24 -8.64 -18.85
N GLY A 176 7.65 -9.62 -18.17
CA GLY A 176 7.13 -9.45 -16.81
C GLY A 176 8.22 -9.11 -15.78
N ILE A 177 9.42 -9.69 -15.89
CA ILE A 177 10.56 -9.33 -15.03
C ILE A 177 10.95 -7.87 -15.26
N ALA A 178 10.99 -7.43 -16.52
CA ALA A 178 11.31 -6.03 -16.85
C ALA A 178 10.24 -5.08 -16.27
N LEU A 179 8.94 -5.39 -16.47
CA LEU A 179 7.84 -4.60 -15.90
C LEU A 179 7.87 -4.55 -14.37
N GLU A 180 8.18 -5.66 -13.71
CA GLU A 180 8.32 -5.69 -12.25
C GLU A 180 9.50 -4.81 -11.80
N GLN A 181 10.63 -4.86 -12.51
CA GLN A 181 11.78 -4.01 -12.20
C GLN A 181 11.46 -2.52 -12.42
N ASP A 182 10.80 -2.18 -13.52
CA ASP A 182 10.37 -0.80 -13.81
C ASP A 182 9.39 -0.29 -12.75
N PHE A 183 8.41 -1.11 -12.37
CA PHE A 183 7.47 -0.79 -11.31
C PHE A 183 8.16 -0.60 -9.95
N MET A 184 9.15 -1.44 -9.61
CA MET A 184 9.92 -1.29 -8.36
C MET A 184 10.76 -0.01 -8.34
N ASN A 185 11.20 0.47 -9.51
CA ASN A 185 11.98 1.70 -9.62
C ASN A 185 11.10 2.95 -9.57
N ASP A 186 9.90 2.91 -10.15
CA ASP A 186 8.94 4.02 -10.13
C ASP A 186 7.49 3.50 -9.93
N PRO A 187 7.09 3.20 -8.67
CA PRO A 187 5.78 2.65 -8.38
C PRO A 187 4.65 3.61 -8.77
N SER A 188 3.75 3.16 -9.63
CA SER A 188 2.59 3.95 -10.09
C SER A 188 1.35 3.09 -10.31
N ALA A 189 0.16 3.69 -10.24
CA ALA A 189 -1.09 3.00 -10.50
C ALA A 189 -1.13 2.39 -11.91
N THR A 190 -0.63 3.11 -12.92
CA THR A 190 -0.55 2.61 -14.30
C THR A 190 0.44 1.45 -14.41
N GLY A 191 1.64 1.58 -13.85
CA GLY A 191 2.63 0.51 -13.87
C GLY A 191 2.13 -0.75 -13.14
N LEU A 192 1.34 -0.58 -12.07
CA LEU A 192 0.70 -1.71 -11.39
C LEU A 192 -0.34 -2.41 -12.26
N ASP A 193 -1.18 -1.66 -12.98
CA ASP A 193 -2.19 -2.25 -13.85
C ASP A 193 -1.54 -3.05 -15.00
N ASP A 194 -0.45 -2.54 -15.58
CA ASP A 194 0.35 -3.25 -16.59
C ASP A 194 0.99 -4.52 -16.02
N LEU A 195 1.60 -4.41 -14.84
CA LEU A 195 2.20 -5.54 -14.12
C LEU A 195 1.16 -6.63 -13.81
N PHE A 196 -0.01 -6.21 -13.34
CA PHE A 196 -1.12 -7.10 -13.01
C PHE A 196 -1.66 -7.82 -14.24
N LEU A 197 -1.84 -7.09 -15.35
CA LEU A 197 -2.24 -7.66 -16.63
C LEU A 197 -1.24 -8.73 -17.08
N ARG A 198 0.07 -8.42 -17.01
CA ARG A 198 1.12 -9.35 -17.41
C ARG A 198 1.12 -10.62 -16.55
N TYR A 199 0.95 -10.51 -15.23
CA TYR A 199 0.83 -11.67 -14.36
C TYR A 199 -0.33 -12.58 -14.78
N ASN A 200 -1.50 -12.00 -15.04
CA ASN A 200 -2.68 -12.76 -15.45
C ASN A 200 -2.48 -13.49 -16.80
N GLU A 201 -1.86 -12.83 -17.77
CA GLU A 201 -1.53 -13.42 -19.07
C GLU A 201 -0.51 -14.56 -18.93
N THR A 202 0.57 -14.35 -18.18
CA THR A 202 1.61 -15.37 -17.95
C THR A 202 1.04 -16.61 -17.26
N ILE A 203 0.22 -16.44 -16.21
CA ILE A 203 -0.41 -17.56 -15.50
C ILE A 203 -1.36 -18.32 -16.44
N THR A 204 -2.18 -17.60 -17.22
CA THR A 204 -3.12 -18.19 -18.18
C THR A 204 -2.38 -19.01 -19.25
N ARG A 205 -1.33 -18.45 -19.84
CA ARG A 205 -0.48 -19.14 -20.82
C ARG A 205 0.22 -20.34 -20.20
N GLY A 206 0.70 -20.24 -18.96
CA GLY A 206 1.24 -21.37 -18.20
C GLY A 206 0.24 -22.52 -18.06
N ILE A 207 -1.03 -22.22 -17.76
CA ILE A 207 -2.08 -23.25 -17.64
C ILE A 207 -2.34 -23.91 -19.01
N MET A 208 -2.38 -23.14 -20.09
CA MET A 208 -2.53 -23.65 -21.45
C MET A 208 -1.34 -24.54 -21.86
N PHE A 209 -0.11 -24.09 -21.59
CA PHE A 209 1.11 -24.86 -21.81
C PHE A 209 1.03 -26.23 -21.12
N MET A 210 0.59 -26.28 -19.86
CA MET A 210 0.44 -27.54 -19.14
C MET A 210 -0.59 -28.49 -19.77
N GLY A 211 -1.59 -27.98 -20.48
CA GLY A 211 -2.49 -28.81 -21.30
C GLY A 211 -1.77 -29.49 -22.47
N LEU A 212 -0.81 -28.80 -23.11
CA LEU A 212 0.04 -29.40 -24.14
C LEU A 212 0.98 -30.46 -23.56
N VAL A 213 1.53 -30.23 -22.36
CA VAL A 213 2.37 -31.20 -21.64
C VAL A 213 1.59 -32.50 -21.38
N GLU A 214 0.37 -32.39 -20.89
CA GLU A 214 -0.52 -33.54 -20.65
C GLU A 214 -0.76 -34.34 -21.94
N LYS A 215 -1.05 -33.65 -23.06
CA LYS A 215 -1.24 -34.28 -24.38
C LYS A 215 0.04 -34.99 -24.86
N TYR A 216 1.20 -34.35 -24.72
CA TYR A 216 2.50 -34.91 -25.08
C TYR A 216 2.81 -36.20 -24.30
N HIS A 217 2.63 -36.18 -22.98
CA HIS A 217 2.82 -37.37 -22.14
C HIS A 217 1.90 -38.53 -22.57
N GLN A 218 0.62 -38.24 -22.86
CA GLN A 218 -0.32 -39.25 -23.34
C GLN A 218 0.09 -39.85 -24.69
N LEU A 219 0.58 -39.03 -25.62
CA LEU A 219 1.08 -39.49 -26.92
C LEU A 219 2.31 -40.38 -26.77
N ILE A 220 3.24 -40.04 -25.87
CA ILE A 220 4.38 -40.90 -25.57
C ILE A 220 3.93 -42.24 -25.00
N ASP A 221 3.03 -42.24 -24.02
CA ASP A 221 2.55 -43.47 -23.40
C ASP A 221 1.84 -44.36 -24.43
N SER A 222 1.03 -43.76 -25.33
CA SER A 222 0.43 -44.45 -26.48
C SER A 222 1.49 -45.05 -27.43
N LYS A 223 2.54 -44.29 -27.76
CA LYS A 223 3.63 -44.77 -28.63
C LYS A 223 4.41 -45.90 -28.00
N ARG A 224 4.67 -45.86 -26.69
CA ARG A 224 5.30 -46.96 -25.96
C ARG A 224 4.46 -48.24 -26.08
N THR A 225 3.15 -48.16 -25.89
CA THR A 225 2.24 -49.31 -26.08
C THR A 225 2.27 -49.84 -27.52
N GLN A 226 2.27 -48.97 -28.53
CA GLN A 226 2.35 -49.37 -29.94
C GLN A 226 3.68 -50.09 -30.27
N VAL A 227 4.81 -49.60 -29.76
CA VAL A 227 6.13 -50.23 -29.92
C VAL A 227 6.13 -51.62 -29.27
N ILE A 228 5.62 -51.76 -28.05
CA ILE A 228 5.51 -53.05 -27.35
C ILE A 228 4.67 -54.05 -28.16
N GLY A 229 3.55 -53.61 -28.71
CA GLY A 229 2.64 -54.41 -29.52
C GLY A 229 3.12 -54.74 -30.94
N SER A 230 4.16 -54.05 -31.43
CA SER A 230 4.68 -54.23 -32.79
C SER A 230 5.26 -55.62 -33.00
N LYS A 231 4.85 -56.34 -34.05
CA LYS A 231 5.43 -57.65 -34.42
C LYS A 231 6.75 -57.54 -35.17
N ASN A 232 7.03 -56.37 -35.75
CA ASN A 232 8.16 -56.13 -36.66
C ASN A 232 9.42 -55.62 -35.94
N ILE A 233 9.37 -55.42 -34.62
CA ILE A 233 10.48 -54.92 -33.81
C ILE A 233 10.94 -56.05 -32.87
N SER A 234 12.25 -56.28 -32.80
CA SER A 234 12.82 -57.29 -31.91
C SER A 234 12.58 -56.94 -30.44
N TYR A 235 12.60 -57.93 -29.54
CA TYR A 235 12.40 -57.69 -28.11
C TYR A 235 13.43 -56.70 -27.53
N GLU A 236 14.71 -56.87 -27.89
CA GLU A 236 15.78 -55.99 -27.41
C GLU A 236 15.57 -54.54 -27.88
N ASP A 237 15.16 -54.36 -29.13
CA ASP A 237 14.89 -53.03 -29.68
C ASP A 237 13.65 -52.38 -29.06
N LYS A 238 12.60 -53.16 -28.79
CA LYS A 238 11.42 -52.66 -28.09
C LYS A 238 11.80 -52.04 -26.76
N THR A 239 12.60 -52.74 -25.96
CA THR A 239 13.08 -52.24 -24.66
C THR A 239 13.84 -50.92 -24.84
N LYS A 240 14.81 -50.87 -25.75
CA LYS A 240 15.60 -49.64 -26.02
C LYS A 240 14.72 -48.47 -26.46
N ILE A 241 13.78 -48.69 -27.38
CA ILE A 241 12.88 -47.65 -27.88
C ILE A 241 11.93 -47.17 -26.77
N VAL A 242 11.34 -48.09 -26.00
CA VAL A 242 10.42 -47.76 -24.91
C VAL A 242 11.12 -46.97 -23.80
N ASP A 243 12.36 -47.33 -23.46
CA ASP A 243 13.16 -46.63 -22.48
C ASP A 243 13.55 -45.23 -22.99
N SER A 244 13.90 -45.11 -24.28
CA SER A 244 14.18 -43.82 -24.91
C SER A 244 12.94 -42.91 -24.94
N LEU A 245 11.77 -43.46 -25.26
CA LEU A 245 10.49 -42.75 -25.18
C LEU A 245 10.17 -42.32 -23.74
N ALA A 246 10.46 -43.16 -22.75
CA ALA A 246 10.28 -42.81 -21.35
C ALA A 246 11.23 -41.68 -20.92
N ALA A 247 12.47 -41.67 -21.43
CA ALA A 247 13.44 -40.63 -21.14
C ALA A 247 13.02 -39.26 -21.68
N ILE A 248 12.50 -39.18 -22.91
CA ILE A 248 12.03 -37.91 -23.49
C ILE A 248 10.64 -37.48 -22.97
N ARG A 249 9.96 -38.34 -22.21
CA ARG A 249 8.66 -38.03 -21.62
C ARG A 249 8.76 -36.88 -20.63
N SER A 250 9.80 -36.85 -19.81
CA SER A 250 9.93 -35.84 -18.75
C SER A 250 10.44 -34.52 -19.31
N ILE A 251 9.57 -33.51 -19.35
CA ILE A 251 9.92 -32.15 -19.80
C ILE A 251 10.11 -31.16 -18.65
N GLY A 252 10.46 -31.64 -17.45
CA GLY A 252 10.75 -30.80 -16.27
C GLY A 252 9.52 -30.40 -15.45
N VAL A 253 8.32 -30.53 -16.02
CA VAL A 253 7.05 -30.28 -15.32
C VAL A 253 6.02 -31.38 -15.60
N ASP A 254 5.06 -31.51 -14.69
CA ASP A 254 3.92 -32.42 -14.82
C ASP A 254 2.63 -31.77 -14.29
N SER A 255 1.54 -32.53 -14.31
CA SER A 255 0.23 -32.07 -13.82
C SER A 255 0.26 -31.52 -12.38
N SER A 256 1.23 -31.92 -11.55
CA SER A 256 1.35 -31.40 -10.19
C SER A 256 1.74 -29.91 -10.16
N PHE A 257 2.55 -29.44 -11.11
CA PHE A 257 2.90 -28.01 -11.22
C PHE A 257 1.65 -27.17 -11.50
N LYS A 258 0.84 -27.59 -12.48
CA LYS A 258 -0.47 -26.97 -12.77
C LYS A 258 -1.38 -26.96 -11.54
N ASN A 259 -1.50 -28.09 -10.85
CA ASN A 259 -2.45 -28.28 -9.75
C ASN A 259 -2.00 -27.64 -8.42
N LYS A 260 -0.69 -27.47 -8.20
CA LYS A 260 -0.14 -26.96 -6.93
C LYS A 260 0.35 -25.52 -7.01
N VAL A 261 0.63 -25.00 -8.20
CA VAL A 261 1.14 -23.64 -8.41
C VAL A 261 0.14 -22.82 -9.22
N LEU A 262 -0.03 -23.13 -10.52
CA LEU A 262 -0.75 -22.25 -11.43
C LEU A 262 -2.25 -22.13 -11.12
N LEU A 263 -2.97 -23.24 -10.94
CA LEU A 263 -4.41 -23.22 -10.64
C LEU A 263 -4.72 -22.61 -9.27
N PRO A 264 -4.02 -22.96 -8.18
CA PRO A 264 -4.23 -22.29 -6.90
C PRO A 264 -4.02 -20.78 -6.98
N VAL A 265 -2.97 -20.32 -7.67
CA VAL A 265 -2.71 -18.88 -7.84
C VAL A 265 -3.81 -18.22 -8.67
N ALA A 266 -4.16 -18.78 -9.84
CA ALA A 266 -5.23 -18.22 -10.69
C ALA A 266 -6.57 -18.12 -9.95
N ASN A 267 -6.94 -19.17 -9.22
CA ASN A 267 -8.17 -19.19 -8.41
C ASN A 267 -8.08 -18.23 -7.23
N GLY A 268 -6.91 -18.10 -6.60
CA GLY A 268 -6.65 -17.15 -5.53
C GLY A 268 -6.83 -15.71 -6.00
N VAL A 269 -6.20 -15.34 -7.13
CA VAL A 269 -6.32 -14.01 -7.76
C VAL A 269 -7.80 -13.70 -8.05
N SER A 270 -8.52 -14.61 -8.71
CA SER A 270 -9.94 -14.45 -9.01
C SER A 270 -10.78 -14.28 -7.74
N THR A 271 -10.50 -15.04 -6.69
CA THR A 271 -11.22 -14.95 -5.41
C THR A 271 -10.98 -13.63 -4.71
N ARG A 272 -9.72 -13.14 -4.70
CA ARG A 272 -9.35 -11.86 -4.10
C ARG A 272 -10.00 -10.68 -4.83
N LEU A 273 -9.95 -10.68 -6.16
CA LEU A 273 -10.63 -9.66 -6.97
C LEU A 273 -12.13 -9.59 -6.66
N ARG A 274 -12.81 -10.73 -6.53
CA ARG A 274 -14.24 -10.78 -6.19
C ARG A 274 -14.57 -10.26 -4.78
N ARG A 275 -13.60 -10.23 -3.87
CA ARG A 275 -13.77 -9.74 -2.50
C ARG A 275 -13.26 -8.31 -2.29
N SER A 276 -12.51 -7.80 -3.27
CA SER A 276 -11.84 -6.49 -3.18
C SER A 276 -12.79 -5.38 -2.75
N ASP A 277 -13.95 -5.21 -3.40
CA ASP A 277 -14.91 -4.15 -3.05
C ASP A 277 -15.32 -4.16 -1.57
N ALA A 278 -15.58 -5.34 -1.00
CA ALA A 278 -15.98 -5.47 0.40
C ALA A 278 -14.78 -5.19 1.34
N GLU A 279 -13.62 -5.79 1.08
CA GLU A 279 -12.43 -5.65 1.91
C GLU A 279 -11.85 -4.21 1.85
N VAL A 280 -11.88 -3.58 0.68
CA VAL A 280 -11.52 -2.17 0.46
C VAL A 280 -12.49 -1.26 1.23
N ASN A 281 -13.80 -1.47 1.12
CA ASN A 281 -14.80 -0.67 1.82
C ASN A 281 -14.67 -0.77 3.34
N ASP A 282 -14.46 -1.97 3.87
CA ASP A 282 -14.25 -2.18 5.32
C ASP A 282 -12.98 -1.49 5.80
N THR A 283 -11.91 -1.53 4.99
CA THR A 283 -10.66 -0.82 5.28
C THR A 283 -10.85 0.70 5.27
N VAL A 284 -11.52 1.26 4.25
CA VAL A 284 -11.84 2.69 4.15
C VAL A 284 -12.63 3.15 5.38
N LYS A 285 -13.67 2.41 5.77
CA LYS A 285 -14.47 2.70 6.97
C LYS A 285 -13.63 2.67 8.25
N SER A 286 -12.72 1.70 8.37
CA SER A 286 -11.81 1.60 9.51
C SER A 286 -10.89 2.83 9.63
N ILE A 287 -10.35 3.30 8.49
CA ILE A 287 -9.52 4.52 8.43
C ILE A 287 -10.33 5.75 8.84
N LEU A 288 -11.50 5.95 8.25
CA LEU A 288 -12.37 7.08 8.56
C LEU A 288 -12.82 7.05 10.03
N PHE A 289 -13.13 5.87 10.57
CA PHE A 289 -13.44 5.70 11.98
C PHE A 289 -12.27 6.12 12.86
N ARG A 290 -11.06 5.59 12.61
CA ARG A 290 -9.89 5.89 13.45
C ARG A 290 -9.50 7.35 13.37
N LYS A 291 -9.61 7.98 12.19
CA LYS A 291 -9.44 9.42 12.06
C LYS A 291 -10.45 10.20 12.89
N THR A 292 -11.74 9.93 12.67
CA THR A 292 -12.83 10.68 13.31
C THR A 292 -12.76 10.54 14.83
N ARG A 293 -12.45 9.33 15.33
CA ARG A 293 -12.19 9.10 16.75
C ARG A 293 -11.05 9.98 17.26
N LYS A 294 -9.91 10.03 16.55
CA LYS A 294 -8.76 10.84 16.97
C LYS A 294 -9.08 12.33 16.98
N ASP A 295 -9.76 12.83 15.94
CA ASP A 295 -10.16 14.24 15.86
C ASP A 295 -11.11 14.60 17.02
N ALA A 296 -12.12 13.76 17.30
CA ALA A 296 -13.06 13.97 18.39
C ALA A 296 -12.38 13.95 19.78
N LEU A 297 -11.41 13.05 20.00
CA LEU A 297 -10.64 12.99 21.25
C LEU A 297 -9.72 14.21 21.42
N ASN A 298 -9.09 14.67 20.35
CA ASN A 298 -8.26 15.89 20.41
C ASN A 298 -9.10 17.12 20.75
N ILE A 299 -10.31 17.22 20.19
CA ILE A 299 -11.28 18.27 20.52
C ILE A 299 -11.70 18.16 21.99
N TYR A 300 -12.05 16.95 22.44
CA TYR A 300 -12.38 16.70 23.84
C TYR A 300 -11.28 17.18 24.78
N ASP A 301 -10.03 16.80 24.52
CA ASP A 301 -8.89 17.17 25.38
C ASP A 301 -8.66 18.69 25.40
N ARG A 302 -8.84 19.38 24.27
CA ARG A 302 -8.76 20.84 24.15
C ARG A 302 -9.86 21.54 24.94
N GLU A 303 -11.12 21.16 24.70
CA GLU A 303 -12.29 21.83 25.26
C GLU A 303 -12.49 21.51 26.75
N LYS A 304 -12.12 20.29 27.18
CA LYS A 304 -12.25 19.84 28.56
C LYS A 304 -11.60 20.80 29.55
N GLN A 305 -10.39 21.27 29.26
CA GLN A 305 -9.68 22.18 30.16
C GLN A 305 -10.41 23.52 30.29
N ALA A 306 -10.87 24.09 29.17
CA ALA A 306 -11.59 25.36 29.15
C ALA A 306 -12.94 25.27 29.87
N VAL A 307 -13.71 24.21 29.60
CA VAL A 307 -15.01 23.98 30.24
C VAL A 307 -14.84 23.73 31.73
N GLN A 308 -13.88 22.89 32.14
CA GLN A 308 -13.61 22.62 33.56
C GLN A 308 -13.23 23.91 34.30
N ALA A 309 -12.35 24.75 33.72
CA ALA A 309 -11.97 26.01 34.33
C ALA A 309 -13.17 26.94 34.57
N ILE A 310 -14.13 27.01 33.64
CA ILE A 310 -15.36 27.82 33.80
C ILE A 310 -16.28 27.22 34.87
N VAL A 311 -16.49 25.90 34.84
CA VAL A 311 -17.42 25.21 35.74
C VAL A 311 -16.91 25.20 37.18
N GLU A 312 -15.61 24.98 37.41
CA GLU A 312 -15.00 25.02 38.75
C GLU A 312 -15.03 26.43 39.36
N ASN A 313 -15.04 27.46 38.52
CA ASN A 313 -15.04 28.88 38.91
C ASN A 313 -16.42 29.53 38.74
N GLU A 314 -17.51 28.75 38.72
CA GLU A 314 -18.88 29.19 38.43
C GLU A 314 -19.33 30.40 39.26
N VAL A 315 -18.86 30.53 40.50
CA VAL A 315 -19.19 31.66 41.40
C VAL A 315 -18.80 33.02 40.76
N TYR A 316 -17.67 33.08 40.05
CA TYR A 316 -17.22 34.33 39.42
C TYR A 316 -18.05 34.69 38.18
N TYR A 317 -18.43 33.69 37.38
CA TYR A 317 -19.27 33.91 36.20
C TYR A 317 -20.70 34.27 36.57
N THR A 318 -21.26 33.63 37.60
CA THR A 318 -22.60 33.94 38.13
C THR A 318 -22.66 35.33 38.76
N ALA A 319 -21.58 35.79 39.41
CA ALA A 319 -21.46 37.18 39.88
C ALA A 319 -21.53 38.22 38.75
N CYS A 320 -21.22 37.81 37.51
CA CYS A 320 -21.37 38.60 36.29
C CYS A 320 -22.70 38.38 35.57
N ALA A 321 -23.68 37.72 36.21
CA ALA A 321 -24.97 37.36 35.62
C ALA A 321 -24.85 36.51 34.32
N ILE A 322 -23.78 35.73 34.18
CA ILE A 322 -23.58 34.83 33.04
C ILE A 322 -24.20 33.47 33.37
N ASP A 323 -25.15 33.02 32.55
CA ASP A 323 -25.78 31.70 32.67
C ASP A 323 -24.91 30.62 32.02
N LEU A 324 -24.55 29.60 32.81
CA LEU A 324 -23.71 28.47 32.38
C LEU A 324 -24.51 27.20 32.05
N ARG A 325 -25.85 27.20 32.18
CA ARG A 325 -26.68 25.99 31.99
C ARG A 325 -26.53 25.39 30.59
N GLU A 326 -26.51 26.24 29.56
CA GLU A 326 -26.37 25.80 28.17
C GLU A 326 -25.00 25.16 27.92
N LEU A 327 -23.91 25.77 28.39
CA LEU A 327 -22.56 25.20 28.31
C LEU A 327 -22.49 23.85 29.01
N LYS A 328 -23.02 23.74 30.24
CA LYS A 328 -23.03 22.49 31.01
C LYS A 328 -23.80 21.37 30.28
N GLN A 329 -24.93 21.70 29.68
CA GLN A 329 -25.75 20.73 28.95
C GLN A 329 -25.04 20.27 27.67
N LYS A 330 -24.54 21.21 26.84
CA LYS A 330 -23.81 20.87 25.61
C LYS A 330 -22.54 20.07 25.88
N TRP A 331 -21.81 20.41 26.94
CA TRP A 331 -20.65 19.64 27.37
C TRP A 331 -21.02 18.22 27.80
N LYS A 332 -22.12 18.05 28.54
CA LYS A 332 -22.64 16.73 28.92
C LYS A 332 -23.00 15.90 27.69
N ASP A 333 -23.66 16.50 26.71
CA ASP A 333 -24.04 15.82 25.46
C ASP A 333 -22.82 15.42 24.65
N PHE A 334 -21.82 16.30 24.54
CA PHE A 334 -20.53 16.00 23.90
C PHE A 334 -19.80 14.85 24.61
N TYR A 335 -19.72 14.88 25.94
CA TYR A 335 -19.10 13.80 26.72
C TYR A 335 -19.81 12.45 26.53
N LEU A 336 -21.15 12.46 26.48
CA LEU A 336 -21.94 11.25 26.19
C LEU A 336 -21.66 10.71 24.78
N LEU A 337 -21.48 11.57 23.79
CA LEU A 337 -21.13 11.16 22.42
C LEU A 337 -19.75 10.52 22.36
N ILE A 338 -18.73 11.14 22.98
CA ILE A 338 -17.39 10.54 23.11
C ILE A 338 -17.47 9.16 23.79
N GLY A 339 -18.28 9.04 24.85
CA GLY A 339 -18.45 7.79 25.59
C GLY A 339 -19.13 6.65 24.82
N LYS A 340 -19.92 6.94 23.77
CA LYS A 340 -20.57 5.91 22.94
C LYS A 340 -19.59 5.14 22.05
N GLY A 341 -18.50 5.79 21.63
CA GLY A 341 -17.42 5.14 20.89
C GLY A 341 -17.73 4.68 19.46
N SER A 342 -18.89 5.01 18.87
CA SER A 342 -19.22 4.70 17.47
C SER A 342 -18.76 5.80 16.51
N HIS A 343 -18.65 5.49 15.22
CA HIS A 343 -18.27 6.47 14.19
C HIS A 343 -19.23 7.67 14.19
N GLU A 344 -20.53 7.42 14.14
CA GLU A 344 -21.58 8.44 14.09
C GLU A 344 -21.58 9.30 15.34
N ALA A 345 -21.27 8.71 16.50
CA ALA A 345 -21.16 9.43 17.75
C ALA A 345 -19.96 10.38 17.75
N TYR A 346 -18.80 9.95 17.22
CA TYR A 346 -17.64 10.83 17.06
C TYR A 346 -17.89 11.94 16.04
N VAL A 347 -18.52 11.66 14.90
CA VAL A 347 -18.93 12.70 13.93
C VAL A 347 -19.82 13.73 14.61
N SER A 348 -20.86 13.27 15.32
CA SER A 348 -21.78 14.16 16.06
C SER A 348 -21.07 14.95 17.16
N ALA A 349 -20.06 14.37 17.80
CA ALA A 349 -19.27 15.08 18.81
C ALA A 349 -18.50 16.24 18.16
N ILE A 350 -17.82 16.00 17.04
CA ILE A 350 -17.09 17.04 16.30
C ILE A 350 -18.04 18.19 15.88
N GLU A 351 -19.23 17.85 15.39
CA GLU A 351 -20.24 18.86 15.03
C GLU A 351 -20.70 19.69 16.23
N ASN A 352 -20.98 19.03 17.37
CA ASN A 352 -21.37 19.70 18.62
C ASN A 352 -20.28 20.60 19.20
N SER A 353 -19.01 20.28 18.95
CA SER A 353 -17.87 21.07 19.44
C SER A 353 -17.88 22.51 18.92
N THR A 354 -18.35 22.73 17.69
CA THR A 354 -18.47 24.09 17.13
C THR A 354 -19.40 24.98 17.97
N GLU A 355 -20.46 24.39 18.54
CA GLU A 355 -21.38 25.10 19.41
C GLU A 355 -20.78 25.36 20.80
N ILE A 356 -20.01 24.39 21.33
CA ILE A 356 -19.27 24.56 22.59
C ILE A 356 -18.24 25.68 22.46
N ASP A 357 -17.44 25.69 21.40
CA ASP A 357 -16.44 26.74 21.13
C ASP A 357 -17.10 28.13 21.08
N ARG A 358 -18.24 28.27 20.39
CA ARG A 358 -19.02 29.53 20.36
C ARG A 358 -19.51 29.96 21.73
N LEU A 359 -20.01 29.02 22.54
CA LEU A 359 -20.47 29.30 23.91
C LEU A 359 -19.30 29.74 24.80
N LEU A 360 -18.15 29.07 24.70
CA LEU A 360 -16.92 29.41 25.42
C LEU A 360 -16.45 30.83 25.07
N GLU A 361 -16.37 31.17 23.78
CA GLU A 361 -15.98 32.51 23.32
C GLU A 361 -16.95 33.59 23.85
N SER A 362 -18.25 33.34 23.75
CA SER A 362 -19.28 34.26 24.24
C SER A 362 -19.21 34.45 25.77
N ILE A 363 -19.02 33.37 26.54
CA ILE A 363 -18.90 33.42 28.01
C ILE A 363 -17.66 34.23 28.40
N ASN A 364 -16.51 33.94 27.79
CA ASN A 364 -15.27 34.65 28.06
C ASN A 364 -15.36 36.13 27.69
N SER A 365 -15.99 36.46 26.57
CA SER A 365 -16.21 37.85 26.15
C SER A 365 -17.09 38.60 27.14
N ARG A 366 -18.24 38.03 27.54
CA ARG A 366 -19.14 38.64 28.53
C ARG A 366 -18.48 38.79 29.90
N TYR A 367 -17.70 37.80 30.32
CA TYR A 367 -16.97 37.85 31.58
C TYR A 367 -15.93 38.97 31.58
N LYS A 368 -15.19 39.14 30.48
CA LYS A 368 -14.24 40.25 30.32
C LYS A 368 -14.92 41.62 30.41
N VAL A 369 -16.05 41.82 29.73
CA VAL A 369 -16.83 43.07 29.80
C VAL A 369 -17.32 43.34 31.24
N CYS A 370 -17.77 42.31 31.97
CA CYS A 370 -18.17 42.44 33.36
C CYS A 370 -17.02 42.89 34.27
N LEU A 371 -15.80 42.37 34.04
CA LEU A 371 -14.61 42.77 34.79
C LEU A 371 -14.22 44.22 34.48
N GLU A 372 -14.37 44.67 33.23
CA GLU A 372 -14.07 46.04 32.78
C GLU A 372 -15.17 47.05 33.17
N GLY A 373 -16.41 46.61 33.42
CA GLY A 373 -17.57 47.44 33.77
C GLY A 373 -17.69 47.86 35.24
N LYS A 374 -16.75 47.48 36.12
CA LYS A 374 -16.70 47.98 37.51
C LYS A 374 -15.94 49.32 37.54
N PRO A 375 -16.49 50.40 38.11
CA PRO A 375 -15.80 51.69 38.15
C PRO A 375 -14.49 51.56 38.92
N MET A 376 -13.36 51.84 38.26
CA MET A 376 -12.05 51.93 38.93
C MET A 376 -12.07 53.07 39.97
N PRO A 377 -11.62 52.86 41.22
CA PRO A 377 -11.17 53.98 42.03
C PRO A 377 -10.00 54.66 41.29
N PRO A 378 -9.82 55.99 41.41
CA PRO A 378 -8.84 56.72 40.62
C PRO A 378 -7.45 56.13 40.85
N THR A 379 -6.87 55.57 39.80
CA THR A 379 -5.50 55.08 39.79
C THR A 379 -4.57 56.29 39.96
N PRO A 380 -3.65 56.30 40.95
CA PRO A 380 -2.52 57.22 40.90
C PRO A 380 -1.74 56.93 39.61
N PRO A 381 -1.14 57.95 38.96
CA PRO A 381 -0.46 57.77 37.68
C PRO A 381 0.64 56.72 37.84
N PHE A 382 0.46 55.59 37.16
CA PHE A 382 1.43 54.51 37.13
C PHE A 382 2.46 54.86 36.05
N ASP A 383 3.71 55.09 36.48
CA ASP A 383 4.83 55.38 35.58
C ASP A 383 5.22 54.11 34.82
N PHE A 384 4.97 54.10 33.51
CA PHE A 384 5.31 52.99 32.60
C PHE A 384 6.80 52.94 32.23
N GLY A 385 7.62 53.90 32.67
CA GLY A 385 9.04 53.98 32.38
C GLY A 385 9.82 52.68 32.66
N PRO A 386 9.66 52.03 33.83
CA PRO A 386 10.37 50.81 34.16
C PRO A 386 9.92 49.59 33.33
N ILE A 387 8.63 49.49 33.00
CA ILE A 387 8.07 48.37 32.24
C ILE A 387 8.48 48.44 30.76
N LEU A 388 8.48 49.65 30.18
CA LEU A 388 8.99 49.87 28.82
C LEU A 388 10.49 49.59 28.70
N LEU A 389 11.28 49.88 29.75
CA LEU A 389 12.71 49.53 29.80
C LEU A 389 12.92 48.01 29.86
N VAL A 390 12.10 47.27 30.60
CA VAL A 390 12.17 45.79 30.64
C VAL A 390 11.76 45.17 29.31
N LEU A 391 10.71 45.67 28.65
CA LEU A 391 10.30 45.22 27.32
C LEU A 391 11.34 45.57 26.24
N ALA A 392 11.98 46.73 26.32
CA ALA A 392 13.07 47.10 25.42
C ALA A 392 14.31 46.22 25.64
N ALA A 393 14.66 45.91 26.91
CA ALA A 393 15.76 45.01 27.23
C ALA A 393 15.49 43.57 26.76
N LEU A 394 14.25 43.08 26.89
CA LEU A 394 13.84 41.78 26.36
C LEU A 394 13.85 41.74 24.82
N GLY A 395 13.44 42.82 24.15
CA GLY A 395 13.53 42.95 22.69
C GLY A 395 14.97 42.96 22.18
N ILE A 396 15.86 43.69 22.85
CA ILE A 396 17.31 43.70 22.54
C ILE A 396 17.92 42.31 22.84
N GLY A 397 17.53 41.66 23.93
CA GLY A 397 17.96 40.30 24.25
C GLY A 397 17.50 39.25 23.23
N TYR A 398 16.25 39.33 22.77
CA TYR A 398 15.70 38.44 21.76
C TYR A 398 16.38 38.60 20.40
N THR A 399 16.61 39.85 19.96
CA THR A 399 17.32 40.13 18.71
C THR A 399 18.80 39.72 18.77
N ALA A 400 19.47 39.93 19.91
CA ALA A 400 20.84 39.44 20.13
C ALA A 400 20.89 37.91 20.11
N TYR A 401 19.97 37.22 20.79
CA TYR A 401 19.89 35.76 20.78
C TYR A 401 19.70 35.19 19.38
N TRP A 402 18.80 35.78 18.58
CA TRP A 402 18.57 35.34 17.20
C TRP A 402 19.77 35.60 16.28
N TYR A 403 20.45 36.74 16.46
CA TYR A 403 21.68 37.06 15.74
C TYR A 403 22.83 36.10 16.09
N PHE A 404 23.00 35.75 17.36
CA PHE A 404 24.03 34.79 17.78
C PHE A 404 23.69 33.35 17.40
N LYS A 405 22.41 32.95 17.40
CA LYS A 405 21.98 31.64 16.91
C LYS A 405 22.33 31.47 15.43
N LYS A 406 22.01 32.48 14.61
CA LYS A 406 22.31 32.46 13.17
C LYS A 406 23.82 32.41 12.89
N LYS A 407 24.63 33.14 13.67
CA LYS A 407 26.10 33.06 13.56
C LYS A 407 26.71 31.74 14.03
N ARG A 408 26.03 31.00 14.91
CA ARG A 408 26.50 29.69 15.40
C ARG A 408 26.22 28.60 14.36
N GLU A 409 25.08 28.68 13.70
CA GLU A 409 24.73 27.83 12.55
C GLU A 409 25.68 28.08 11.36
N GLU A 410 26.10 29.32 11.10
CA GLU A 410 27.10 29.66 10.06
C GLU A 410 28.55 29.27 10.42
N ALA A 411 28.84 28.99 11.70
CA ALA A 411 30.18 28.56 12.16
C ALA A 411 30.33 27.04 12.28
N GLU A 412 29.24 26.28 12.23
CA GLU A 412 29.22 24.81 12.19
C GLU A 412 29.23 24.26 10.74
N GLU A 413 29.18 25.14 9.73
CA GLU A 413 29.34 24.82 8.29
C GLU A 413 30.72 25.20 7.70
N LEU A 414 31.72 25.47 8.55
CA LEU A 414 33.16 25.53 8.22
C LEU A 414 33.88 24.37 8.89
#